data_AF-A0A2H0UL60-F1
#
_entry.id   AF-A0A2H0UL60-F1
#
_cell.length_a   1.000
_cell.length_b   1.000
_cell.length_c   1.000
_cell.angle_alpha   90.00
_cell.angle_beta   90.00
_cell.angle_gamma   90.00
#
_symmetry.space_group_name_H-M   'P 1'
#
loop_
_entity.id
_entity.type
_entity.pdbx_description
1 polymer ?
#
loop_
_entity_poly.entity_id
_entity_poly.type
_entity_poly.pdbx_seq_one_letter_code
_entity_poly.pdbx_strand_id
1 'polypeptide(L)'
;MKKYIALAIALIFLFESLSPMHWLALTMYFESRDESFVGRLAVANVVHNRVRDNRWPDSIRGVVTDGLGRGKSCDFSFMCDGKSENPWRHRPKHWMKWLQIRAEAYIIWLAYLIATNPDVTDGAVFYKRHDTKSPWFEKEIKADKIELVQKNLGAHEFYKFK
;
A
#
# COMPACT_ATOMS: atom_id res chain seq x y z
N MET A 1 3.75 30.74 -24.19
CA MET A 1 2.62 30.20 -23.39
C MET A 1 2.53 28.67 -23.40
N LYS A 2 2.31 27.98 -24.54
CA LYS A 2 2.17 26.50 -24.60
C LYS A 2 3.32 25.70 -23.96
N LYS A 3 4.59 26.12 -24.15
CA LYS A 3 5.77 25.47 -23.55
C LYS A 3 5.78 25.55 -22.01
N TYR A 4 5.29 26.67 -21.45
CA TYR A 4 5.19 26.85 -19.99
C TYR A 4 4.05 26.03 -19.39
N ILE A 5 2.94 25.86 -20.12
CA ILE A 5 1.83 24.99 -19.71
C ILE A 5 2.29 23.53 -19.66
N ALA A 6 2.98 23.03 -20.70
CA ALA A 6 3.49 21.66 -20.72
C ALA A 6 4.50 21.41 -19.58
N LEU A 7 5.39 22.38 -19.32
CA LEU A 7 6.33 22.31 -18.21
C LEU A 7 5.63 22.30 -16.85
N ALA A 8 4.63 23.16 -16.65
CA ALA A 8 3.84 23.18 -15.42
C ALA A 8 3.11 21.85 -15.18
N ILE A 9 2.52 21.27 -16.22
CA ILE A 9 1.88 19.95 -16.13
C ILE A 9 2.88 18.86 -15.77
N ALA A 10 4.05 18.81 -16.43
CA ALA A 10 5.08 17.83 -16.12
C ALA A 10 5.59 17.96 -14.68
N LEU A 11 5.76 19.19 -14.18
CA LEU A 11 6.12 19.44 -12.79
C LEU A 11 5.06 18.95 -11.81
N ILE A 12 3.77 19.21 -12.09
CA ILE A 12 2.66 18.72 -11.25
C ILE A 12 2.70 17.19 -11.15
N PHE A 13 2.86 16.49 -12.27
CA PHE A 13 2.97 15.02 -12.27
C PHE A 13 4.21 14.53 -11.50
N LEU A 14 5.34 15.23 -11.63
CA LEU A 14 6.55 14.91 -10.88
C LEU A 14 6.32 15.06 -9.38
N PHE A 15 5.78 16.19 -8.93
CA PHE A 15 5.45 16.42 -7.52
C PHE A 15 4.47 15.38 -6.98
N GLU A 16 3.48 14.98 -7.77
CA GLU A 16 2.52 13.97 -7.36
C GLU A 16 3.18 12.60 -7.15
N SER A 17 4.02 12.16 -8.09
CA SER A 17 4.77 10.90 -8.00
C SER A 17 5.82 10.87 -6.87
N LEU A 18 6.24 12.03 -6.37
CA LEU A 18 7.09 12.14 -5.20
C LEU A 18 6.29 12.13 -3.88
N SER A 19 4.97 12.33 -3.93
CA SER A 19 4.15 12.47 -2.72
C SER A 19 3.95 11.12 -2.00
N PRO A 20 4.08 11.05 -0.67
CA PRO A 20 3.81 9.82 0.10
C PRO A 20 2.38 9.30 -0.12
N MET A 21 1.42 10.21 -0.24
CA MET A 21 0.00 9.90 -0.48
C MET A 21 -0.23 9.18 -1.80
N HIS A 22 0.53 9.51 -2.86
CA HIS A 22 0.40 8.83 -4.15
C HIS A 22 0.80 7.36 -4.03
N TRP A 23 1.92 7.06 -3.40
CA TRP A 23 2.37 5.69 -3.17
C TRP A 23 1.41 4.92 -2.26
N LEU A 24 0.89 5.57 -1.22
CA LEU A 24 -0.14 4.96 -0.36
C LEU A 24 -1.42 4.64 -1.16
N ALA A 25 -1.87 5.55 -2.02
CA ALA A 25 -3.05 5.34 -2.86
C ALA A 25 -2.85 4.21 -3.87
N LEU A 26 -1.67 4.12 -4.51
CA LEU A 26 -1.34 3.02 -5.42
C LEU A 26 -1.43 1.68 -4.69
N THR A 27 -0.80 1.57 -3.52
CA THR A 27 -0.85 0.35 -2.72
C THR A 27 -2.27 -0.02 -2.34
N MET A 28 -3.06 0.91 -1.80
CA MET A 28 -4.47 0.67 -1.48
C MET A 28 -5.26 0.21 -2.71
N TYR A 29 -5.02 0.82 -3.88
CA TYR A 29 -5.71 0.46 -5.12
C TYR A 29 -5.35 -0.95 -5.60
N PHE A 30 -4.06 -1.29 -5.69
CA PHE A 30 -3.66 -2.57 -6.24
C PHE A 30 -3.93 -3.75 -5.29
N GLU A 31 -3.83 -3.51 -3.98
CA GLU A 31 -3.98 -4.56 -2.97
C GLU A 31 -5.42 -4.73 -2.49
N SER A 32 -6.26 -3.68 -2.59
CA SER A 32 -7.57 -3.69 -1.91
C SER A 32 -8.66 -2.81 -2.56
N ARG A 33 -8.58 -2.48 -3.86
CA ARG A 33 -9.60 -1.61 -4.50
C ARG A 33 -11.04 -2.11 -4.38
N ASP A 34 -11.22 -3.42 -4.33
CA ASP A 34 -12.54 -4.09 -4.33
C ASP A 34 -13.02 -4.37 -2.89
N GLU A 35 -12.24 -3.94 -1.89
CA GLU A 35 -12.58 -4.07 -0.46
C GLU A 35 -13.46 -2.91 0.05
N SER A 36 -13.91 -3.01 1.31
CA SER A 36 -14.50 -1.88 2.03
C SER A 36 -13.45 -0.80 2.34
N PHE A 37 -13.89 0.37 2.81
CA PHE A 37 -12.95 1.39 3.31
C PHE A 37 -12.05 0.84 4.41
N VAL A 38 -12.59 0.05 5.34
CA VAL A 38 -11.83 -0.56 6.44
C VAL A 38 -10.76 -1.52 5.92
N GLY A 39 -11.06 -2.31 4.88
CA GLY A 39 -10.06 -3.19 4.25
C GLY A 39 -8.92 -2.41 3.59
N ARG A 40 -9.23 -1.28 2.93
CA ARG A 40 -8.19 -0.39 2.37
C ARG A 40 -7.38 0.33 3.44
N LEU A 41 -8.03 0.78 4.51
CA LEU A 41 -7.38 1.37 5.68
C LEU A 41 -6.42 0.37 6.34
N ALA A 42 -6.82 -0.91 6.44
CA ALA A 42 -5.97 -1.97 6.98
C ALA A 42 -4.67 -2.15 6.18
N VAL A 43 -4.74 -2.14 4.84
CA VAL A 43 -3.54 -2.15 3.98
C VAL A 43 -2.69 -0.89 4.20
N ALA A 44 -3.31 0.28 4.32
CA ALA A 44 -2.58 1.52 4.62
C ALA A 44 -1.91 1.48 6.01
N ASN A 45 -2.56 0.90 7.03
CA ASN A 45 -1.97 0.71 8.34
C ASN A 45 -0.73 -0.19 8.29
N VAL A 46 -0.75 -1.27 7.52
CA VAL A 46 0.44 -2.12 7.31
C VAL A 46 1.61 -1.31 6.74
N VAL A 47 1.36 -0.45 5.75
CA VAL A 47 2.40 0.44 5.19
C VAL A 47 2.94 1.38 6.25
N HIS A 48 2.07 2.02 7.04
CA HIS A 48 2.48 2.91 8.14
C HIS A 48 3.25 2.18 9.24
N ASN A 49 2.85 0.95 9.57
CA ASN A 49 3.53 0.12 10.57
C ASN A 49 4.92 -0.27 10.08
N ARG A 50 5.08 -0.63 8.80
CA ARG A 50 6.40 -0.86 8.19
C ARG A 50 7.27 0.39 8.19
N VAL A 51 6.72 1.57 7.89
CA VAL A 51 7.47 2.85 7.97
C VAL A 51 8.02 3.12 9.38
N ARG A 52 7.30 2.70 10.42
CA ARG A 52 7.71 2.86 11.83
C ARG A 52 8.68 1.78 12.31
N ASP A 53 8.88 0.74 11.52
CA ASP A 53 9.65 -0.46 11.88
C ASP A 53 11.03 -0.43 11.22
N ASN A 54 12.09 -0.64 12.01
CA ASN A 54 13.47 -0.56 11.53
C ASN A 54 13.87 -1.66 10.52
N ARG A 55 13.03 -2.69 10.33
CA ARG A 55 13.23 -3.74 9.33
C ARG A 55 12.90 -3.27 7.92
N TRP A 56 12.19 -2.16 7.78
CA TRP A 56 11.81 -1.57 6.49
C TRP A 56 12.36 -0.14 6.33
N PRO A 57 12.35 0.39 5.09
CA PRO A 57 12.66 1.80 4.87
C PRO A 57 11.70 2.73 5.62
N ASP A 58 12.20 3.90 6.03
CA ASP A 58 11.53 4.90 6.85
C ASP A 58 10.59 5.85 6.08
N SER A 59 10.21 5.50 4.85
CA SER A 59 9.32 6.30 4.01
C SER A 59 8.32 5.42 3.26
N ILE A 60 7.11 5.95 3.01
CA ILE A 60 6.05 5.21 2.30
C ILE A 60 6.57 4.71 0.95
N ARG A 61 7.21 5.57 0.16
CA ARG A 61 7.80 5.15 -1.13
C ARG A 61 8.85 4.07 -0.94
N GLY A 62 9.72 4.20 0.07
CA GLY A 62 10.73 3.20 0.37
C GLY A 62 10.11 1.83 0.68
N VAL A 63 9.10 1.79 1.55
CA VAL A 63 8.34 0.56 1.86
C VAL A 63 7.68 -0.02 0.62
N VAL A 64 6.98 0.81 -0.17
CA VAL A 64 6.24 0.33 -1.34
C VAL A 64 7.17 -0.21 -2.42
N THR A 65 8.32 0.42 -2.62
CA THR A 65 9.33 0.02 -3.63
C THR A 65 10.37 -0.97 -3.10
N ASP A 66 10.18 -1.53 -1.91
CA ASP A 66 11.13 -2.49 -1.36
C ASP A 66 11.19 -3.77 -2.20
N GLY A 67 12.40 -4.23 -2.49
CA GLY A 67 12.68 -5.38 -3.37
C GLY A 67 12.81 -5.04 -4.86
N LEU A 68 12.34 -3.88 -5.32
CA LEU A 68 12.44 -3.48 -6.73
C LEU A 68 13.92 -3.43 -7.19
N GLY A 69 14.23 -4.10 -8.30
CA GLY A 69 15.56 -4.12 -8.91
C GLY A 69 16.64 -4.87 -8.13
N ARG A 70 16.30 -5.51 -7.00
CA ARG A 70 17.26 -6.20 -6.11
C ARG A 70 17.27 -7.73 -6.28
N GLY A 71 16.64 -8.28 -7.32
CA GLY A 71 16.50 -9.73 -7.53
C GLY A 71 15.70 -10.46 -6.44
N LYS A 72 15.11 -9.71 -5.50
CA LYS A 72 14.17 -10.19 -4.49
C LYS A 72 12.74 -10.09 -5.05
N SER A 73 11.82 -10.87 -4.50
CA SER A 73 10.39 -10.63 -4.70
C SER A 73 10.02 -9.27 -4.11
N CYS A 74 9.25 -8.45 -4.85
CA CYS A 74 8.68 -7.22 -4.32
C CYS A 74 7.70 -7.52 -3.17
N ASP A 75 7.73 -6.67 -2.14
CA ASP A 75 6.74 -6.71 -1.05
C ASP A 75 5.31 -6.48 -1.56
N PHE A 76 5.18 -5.61 -2.56
CA PHE A 76 3.94 -5.37 -3.30
C PHE A 76 4.09 -5.83 -4.73
N SER A 77 3.26 -6.80 -5.14
CA SER A 77 3.43 -7.50 -6.41
C SER A 77 3.35 -6.57 -7.63
N PHE A 78 2.52 -5.52 -7.57
CA PHE A 78 2.35 -4.56 -8.65
C PHE A 78 3.62 -3.77 -8.98
N MET A 79 4.60 -3.72 -8.07
CA MET A 79 5.89 -3.07 -8.35
C MET A 79 6.79 -3.91 -9.25
N CYS A 80 6.60 -5.22 -9.26
CA CYS A 80 7.42 -6.17 -10.00
C CYS A 80 6.71 -6.75 -11.24
N ASP A 81 5.47 -6.34 -11.53
CA ASP A 81 4.64 -6.99 -12.57
C ASP A 81 4.90 -6.48 -14.00
N GLY A 82 5.74 -5.45 -14.15
CA GLY A 82 6.11 -4.85 -15.44
C GLY A 82 4.97 -4.08 -16.12
N LYS A 83 3.86 -3.83 -15.43
CA LYS A 83 2.72 -3.07 -15.95
C LYS A 83 2.79 -1.63 -15.45
N SER A 84 2.03 -0.76 -16.11
CA SER A 84 1.95 0.63 -15.65
C SER A 84 1.18 0.71 -14.33
N GLU A 85 1.76 1.45 -13.40
CA GLU A 85 1.18 1.79 -12.11
C GLU A 85 0.05 2.82 -12.26
N ASN A 86 -0.20 3.37 -13.46
CA ASN A 86 -1.30 4.30 -13.74
C ASN A 86 -2.65 3.56 -13.81
N PRO A 87 -3.53 3.68 -12.79
CA PRO A 87 -4.72 2.84 -12.67
C PRO A 87 -5.74 3.03 -13.79
N TRP A 88 -5.81 4.23 -14.37
CA TRP A 88 -6.75 4.57 -15.44
C TRP A 88 -6.27 4.20 -16.84
N ARG A 89 -4.94 4.01 -17.04
CA ARG A 89 -4.36 3.82 -18.38
C ARG A 89 -4.83 2.53 -19.05
N HIS A 90 -5.09 1.49 -18.27
CA HIS A 90 -5.50 0.18 -18.77
C HIS A 90 -6.99 -0.11 -18.60
N ARG A 91 -7.70 0.73 -17.83
CA ARG A 91 -9.06 0.45 -17.36
C ARG A 91 -9.81 1.77 -17.10
N PRO A 92 -10.31 2.48 -18.12
CA PRO A 92 -10.99 3.77 -17.94
C PRO A 92 -12.14 3.73 -16.92
N LYS A 93 -12.86 2.60 -16.85
CA LYS A 93 -13.93 2.37 -15.87
C LYS A 93 -13.49 2.43 -14.39
N HIS A 94 -12.19 2.35 -14.10
CA HIS A 94 -11.65 2.43 -12.75
C HIS A 94 -11.30 3.86 -12.32
N TRP A 95 -11.46 4.86 -13.20
CA TRP A 95 -11.16 6.26 -12.91
C TRP A 95 -11.80 6.75 -11.60
N MET A 96 -13.10 6.53 -11.44
CA MET A 96 -13.83 6.99 -10.25
C MET A 96 -13.34 6.28 -8.98
N LYS A 97 -13.07 4.98 -9.06
CA LYS A 97 -12.53 4.19 -7.94
C LYS A 97 -11.13 4.68 -7.56
N TRP A 98 -10.28 5.01 -8.54
CA TRP A 98 -8.97 5.59 -8.29
C TRP A 98 -9.08 6.94 -7.58
N LEU A 99 -9.94 7.84 -8.05
CA LEU A 99 -10.15 9.14 -7.40
C LEU A 99 -10.62 8.99 -5.95
N GLN A 100 -11.56 8.06 -5.71
CA GLN A 100 -12.02 7.73 -4.36
C GLN A 100 -10.84 7.29 -3.47
N ILE A 101 -10.08 6.28 -3.90
CA ILE A 101 -8.98 5.72 -3.12
C ILE A 101 -7.86 6.75 -2.90
N ARG A 102 -7.62 7.60 -3.90
CA ARG A 102 -6.69 8.73 -3.76
C ARG A 102 -7.16 9.70 -2.69
N ALA A 103 -8.43 10.09 -2.66
CA ALA A 103 -8.95 10.96 -1.60
C ALA A 103 -8.84 10.31 -0.21
N GLU A 104 -9.16 9.03 -0.10
CA GLU A 104 -9.01 8.26 1.14
C GLU A 104 -7.55 8.22 1.62
N ALA A 105 -6.59 7.94 0.73
CA ALA A 105 -5.17 7.92 1.06
C ALA A 105 -4.64 9.28 1.55
N TYR A 106 -5.16 10.39 1.01
CA TYR A 106 -4.81 11.73 1.49
C TYR A 106 -5.30 11.97 2.91
N ILE A 107 -6.53 11.57 3.22
CA ILE A 107 -7.11 11.69 4.56
C ILE A 107 -6.34 10.82 5.55
N ILE A 108 -6.04 9.57 5.19
CA ILE A 108 -5.28 8.63 6.02
C ILE A 108 -3.86 9.17 6.28
N TRP A 109 -3.18 9.68 5.25
CA TRP A 109 -1.87 10.30 5.40
C TRP A 109 -1.91 11.53 6.33
N LEU A 110 -2.90 12.40 6.18
CA LEU A 110 -3.07 13.54 7.07
C LEU A 110 -3.28 13.09 8.51
N ALA A 111 -4.16 12.11 8.74
CA ALA A 111 -4.39 11.52 10.06
C ALA A 111 -3.12 10.87 10.62
N TYR A 112 -2.28 10.26 9.77
CA TYR A 112 -0.99 9.68 10.17
C TYR A 112 -0.03 10.77 10.68
N LEU A 113 0.06 11.90 9.97
CA LEU A 113 0.93 13.02 10.35
C LEU A 113 0.53 13.67 11.68
N ILE A 114 -0.77 13.76 11.97
CA ILE A 114 -1.27 14.33 13.22
C ILE A 114 -1.47 13.27 14.32
N ALA A 115 -1.00 12.05 14.11
CA ALA A 115 -1.10 10.92 15.04
C ALA A 115 -2.55 10.56 15.46
N THR A 116 -3.54 10.81 14.60
CA THR A 116 -4.95 10.42 14.80
C THR A 116 -5.40 9.28 13.91
N ASN A 117 -4.50 8.69 13.11
CA ASN A 117 -4.84 7.56 12.25
C ASN A 117 -5.06 6.29 13.09
N PRO A 118 -6.29 5.72 13.13
CA PRO A 118 -6.52 4.48 13.84
C PRO A 118 -5.77 3.34 13.15
N ASP A 119 -5.18 2.43 13.93
CA ASP A 119 -4.68 1.16 13.41
C ASP A 119 -5.73 0.07 13.62
N VAL A 120 -6.42 -0.33 12.55
CA VAL A 120 -7.43 -1.39 12.63
C VAL A 120 -6.83 -2.80 12.65
N THR A 121 -5.51 -2.91 12.43
CA THR A 121 -4.80 -4.18 12.24
C THR A 121 -4.03 -4.67 13.46
N ASP A 122 -4.04 -3.93 14.56
CA ASP A 122 -3.27 -4.24 15.78
C ASP A 122 -1.75 -4.40 15.50
N GLY A 123 -1.16 -3.41 14.82
CA GLY A 123 0.28 -3.38 14.57
C GLY A 123 0.75 -4.36 13.50
N ALA A 124 -0.14 -4.87 12.65
CA ALA A 124 0.25 -5.82 11.61
C ALA A 124 1.24 -5.20 10.63
N VAL A 125 2.23 -6.01 10.24
CA VAL A 125 3.22 -5.68 9.20
C VAL A 125 3.16 -6.65 8.01
N PHE A 126 2.34 -7.70 8.12
CA PHE A 126 2.09 -8.66 7.05
C PHE A 126 0.59 -8.86 6.85
N TYR A 127 0.20 -9.18 5.63
CA TYR A 127 -1.14 -9.68 5.35
C TYR A 127 -1.11 -10.67 4.20
N LYS A 128 -2.14 -11.52 4.14
CA LYS A 128 -2.42 -12.37 2.98
C LYS A 128 -3.91 -12.48 2.80
N ARG A 129 -4.35 -12.83 1.59
CA ARG A 129 -5.75 -13.21 1.42
C ARG A 129 -6.04 -14.52 2.16
N HIS A 130 -7.21 -14.58 2.78
CA HIS A 130 -7.66 -15.78 3.51
C HIS A 130 -7.80 -17.02 2.62
N ASP A 131 -8.07 -16.83 1.32
CA ASP A 131 -8.22 -17.90 0.33
C ASP A 131 -6.92 -18.29 -0.38
N THR A 132 -5.80 -17.62 -0.08
CA THR A 132 -4.52 -17.83 -0.74
C THR A 132 -3.60 -18.67 0.15
N LYS A 133 -3.13 -19.81 -0.37
CA LYS A 133 -2.08 -20.61 0.25
C LYS A 133 -0.74 -19.91 0.08
N SER A 134 0.00 -19.75 1.18
CA SER A 134 1.34 -19.17 1.15
C SER A 134 2.29 -20.02 1.99
N PRO A 135 3.20 -20.78 1.35
CA PRO A 135 4.17 -21.61 2.05
C PRO A 135 5.05 -20.83 3.03
N TRP A 136 5.32 -19.55 2.72
CA TRP A 136 6.07 -18.67 3.61
C TRP A 136 5.30 -18.41 4.92
N PHE A 137 4.03 -18.03 4.85
CA PHE A 137 3.22 -17.83 6.06
C PHE A 137 3.08 -19.12 6.85
N GLU A 138 2.80 -20.25 6.19
CA GLU A 138 2.68 -21.55 6.87
C GLU A 138 3.97 -21.91 7.62
N LYS A 139 5.13 -21.66 7.00
CA LYS A 139 6.44 -21.87 7.60
C LYS A 139 6.69 -20.95 8.80
N GLU A 140 6.47 -19.64 8.66
CA GLU A 140 6.78 -18.68 9.73
C GLU A 140 5.80 -18.78 10.91
N ILE A 141 4.53 -19.14 10.66
CA ILE A 141 3.55 -19.46 11.72
C ILE A 141 3.98 -20.73 12.47
N LYS A 142 4.34 -21.80 11.75
CA LYS A 142 4.81 -23.06 12.37
C LYS A 142 6.10 -22.86 13.17
N ALA A 143 6.95 -21.94 12.74
CA ALA A 143 8.19 -21.56 13.42
C ALA A 143 7.97 -20.57 14.59
N ASP A 144 6.73 -20.22 14.90
CA ASP A 144 6.34 -19.28 15.96
C ASP A 144 6.97 -17.89 15.87
N LYS A 145 7.22 -17.40 14.64
CA LYS A 145 7.85 -16.09 14.41
C LYS A 145 6.85 -14.97 14.14
N ILE A 146 5.68 -15.32 13.64
CA ILE A 146 4.59 -14.39 13.38
C ILE A 146 3.31 -14.90 14.01
N GLU A 147 2.46 -13.97 14.42
CA GLU A 147 1.14 -14.26 14.96
C GLU A 147 0.06 -13.53 14.19
N LEU A 148 -1.09 -14.17 14.11
CA LEU A 148 -2.30 -13.58 13.55
C LEU A 148 -2.90 -12.62 14.59
N VAL A 149 -3.10 -11.38 14.19
CA VAL A 149 -3.66 -10.33 15.07
C VAL A 149 -5.04 -9.88 14.68
N GLN A 150 -5.37 -9.97 13.39
CA GLN A 150 -6.67 -9.53 12.90
C GLN A 150 -7.14 -10.39 11.72
N LYS A 151 -8.45 -10.66 11.71
CA LYS A 151 -9.13 -11.42 10.66
C LYS A 151 -10.32 -10.64 10.11
N ASN A 152 -10.71 -10.94 8.87
CA ASN A 152 -11.93 -10.46 8.24
C ASN A 152 -12.02 -8.94 8.05
N LEU A 153 -10.89 -8.24 7.95
CA LEU A 153 -10.88 -6.88 7.40
C LEU A 153 -10.83 -6.97 5.88
N GLY A 154 -12.01 -7.26 5.30
CA GLY A 154 -12.11 -7.65 3.90
C GLY A 154 -11.68 -9.10 3.67
N ALA A 155 -11.07 -9.38 2.52
CA ALA A 155 -10.57 -10.72 2.18
C ALA A 155 -9.22 -11.08 2.83
N HIS A 156 -8.70 -10.30 3.78
CA HIS A 156 -7.34 -10.43 4.30
C HIS A 156 -7.27 -10.90 5.77
N GLU A 157 -6.21 -11.67 6.05
CA GLU A 157 -5.70 -11.99 7.38
C GLU A 157 -4.43 -11.18 7.62
N PHE A 158 -4.26 -10.63 8.84
CA PHE A 158 -3.19 -9.71 9.19
C PHE A 158 -2.33 -10.28 10.32
N TYR A 159 -1.01 -10.10 10.20
CA TYR A 159 -0.02 -10.71 11.08
C TYR A 159 1.06 -9.70 11.49
N LYS A 160 1.61 -9.91 12.69
CA LYS A 160 2.81 -9.21 13.19
C LYS A 160 3.86 -10.22 13.64
N PHE A 161 5.09 -9.74 13.83
CA PHE A 161 6.12 -10.54 14.48
C PHE A 161 5.79 -10.74 15.96
N LYS A 162 6.12 -11.91 16.49
CA LYS A 162 6.12 -12.17 17.94
C LYS A 162 7.33 -11.53 18.63
#